data_AF-A0A0W0SDC5-F1
#
_entry.id   AF-A0A0W0SDC5-F1
#
_cell.length_a   1.000
_cell.length_b   1.000
_cell.length_c   1.000
_cell.angle_alpha   90.00
_cell.angle_beta   90.00
_cell.angle_gamma   90.00
#
_symmetry.space_group_name_H-M   'P 1'
#
loop_
_entity.id
_entity.type
_entity.pdbx_description
1 polymer ?
#
loop_
_entity_poly.entity_id
_entity_poly.type
_entity_poly.pdbx_seq_one_letter_code
_entity_poly.pdbx_strand_id
1 'polypeptide(L)'
;MKYADLIDPENLTYSENIFNQNSDEKFTIRRSFSDNSYFISFLPKPWKNKHPKSLATNWKARLSIHPEDLDKAWEIIYPILCQNAATFKVANRNTFKKLMDDRKQKLDRLLRHYNQFLADYDADCLDYHSLRNKYYELSKIINIYNPNQWRFVSFAQYYYTKLANFFSFYFLSKDQLFIHTRQKYEQLIEQRKQKVANSSRFYEGMQFTLYILQGLEKNLQLMLKEIEILLLRENIRPGIIYPTDRQIGIYSSIRHPGKTYYHDAISVDNYNPDNANDPFDFLETIPTEEIIQENDYLQQQSKQTTQFIIHALTMKKFISPTALKAMAKHKEDVVDYIKNLPLDARKKLVTESLDKSTNLGAFFRVQRGIFKPRLSRGTLQEIERERKLLA
;
A
#
# COMPACT_ATOMS: atom_id res chain seq x y z
N MET A 1 -30.20 -0.85 -3.55
CA MET A 1 -29.63 -1.77 -2.55
C MET A 1 -28.74 -0.96 -1.65
N LYS A 2 -28.97 -0.96 -0.33
CA LYS A 2 -28.19 -0.14 0.59
C LYS A 2 -26.87 -0.81 0.92
N TYR A 3 -25.86 -0.02 1.29
CA TYR A 3 -24.58 -0.56 1.69
C TYR A 3 -24.67 -1.40 2.98
N ALA A 4 -25.52 -1.00 3.93
CA ALA A 4 -25.75 -1.74 5.17
C ALA A 4 -26.17 -3.20 4.90
N ASP A 5 -27.10 -3.41 3.96
CA ASP A 5 -27.60 -4.74 3.56
C ASP A 5 -26.46 -5.64 3.02
N LEU A 6 -25.40 -5.04 2.48
CA LEU A 6 -24.25 -5.74 1.92
C LEU A 6 -23.25 -6.21 2.98
N ILE A 7 -23.21 -5.56 4.15
CA ILE A 7 -22.19 -5.80 5.18
C ILE A 7 -22.75 -6.38 6.48
N ASP A 8 -24.08 -6.43 6.61
CA ASP A 8 -24.77 -7.03 7.73
C ASP A 8 -24.67 -8.57 7.67
N PRO A 9 -24.00 -9.22 8.65
CA PRO A 9 -23.86 -10.67 8.72
C PRO A 9 -25.18 -11.45 8.61
N GLU A 10 -26.27 -10.92 9.18
CA GLU A 10 -27.56 -11.62 9.23
C GLU A 10 -28.26 -11.62 7.86
N ASN A 11 -27.96 -10.61 7.04
CA ASN A 11 -28.61 -10.38 5.75
C ASN A 11 -27.74 -10.77 4.55
N LEU A 12 -26.52 -11.30 4.76
CA LEU A 12 -25.57 -11.56 3.67
C LEU A 12 -26.14 -12.51 2.61
N THR A 13 -26.52 -13.73 3.01
CA THR A 13 -26.95 -14.79 2.07
C THR A 13 -28.27 -14.45 1.40
N TYR A 14 -29.20 -13.86 2.16
CA TYR A 14 -30.51 -13.45 1.64
C TYR A 14 -30.38 -12.34 0.59
N SER A 15 -29.64 -11.27 0.91
CA SER A 15 -29.45 -10.14 0.00
C SER A 15 -28.69 -10.55 -1.27
N GLU A 16 -27.70 -11.43 -1.16
CA GLU A 16 -26.95 -11.94 -2.32
C GLU A 16 -27.83 -12.79 -3.24
N ASN A 17 -28.67 -13.67 -2.68
CA ASN A 17 -29.58 -14.48 -3.48
C ASN A 17 -30.62 -13.63 -4.21
N ILE A 18 -31.25 -12.66 -3.52
CA ILE A 18 -32.23 -11.76 -4.15
C ILE A 18 -31.57 -10.96 -5.28
N PHE A 19 -30.41 -10.35 -5.00
CA PHE A 19 -29.70 -9.56 -5.98
C PHE A 19 -29.29 -10.38 -7.21
N ASN A 20 -28.80 -11.61 -6.99
CA ASN A 20 -28.38 -12.49 -8.07
C ASN A 20 -29.56 -13.02 -8.89
N GLN A 21 -30.74 -13.20 -8.28
CA GLN A 21 -31.97 -13.64 -8.95
C GLN A 21 -32.66 -12.51 -9.73
N ASN A 22 -32.42 -11.25 -9.41
CA ASN A 22 -32.98 -10.12 -10.16
C ASN A 22 -32.40 -10.07 -11.58
N SER A 23 -33.26 -10.20 -12.59
CA SER A 23 -32.91 -10.14 -14.02
C SER A 23 -32.46 -8.75 -14.46
N ASP A 24 -32.92 -7.71 -13.78
CA ASP A 24 -32.67 -6.32 -14.16
C ASP A 24 -31.30 -5.84 -13.67
N GLU A 25 -30.68 -6.58 -12.75
CA GLU A 25 -29.36 -6.27 -12.22
C GLU A 25 -28.25 -6.66 -13.20
N LYS A 26 -27.42 -5.67 -13.55
CA LYS A 26 -26.27 -5.86 -14.45
C LYS A 26 -25.17 -6.73 -13.84
N PHE A 27 -25.12 -6.84 -12.51
CA PHE A 27 -24.05 -7.53 -11.79
C PHE A 27 -24.55 -8.78 -11.05
N THR A 28 -23.63 -9.70 -10.84
CA THR A 28 -23.69 -10.72 -9.79
C THR A 28 -22.80 -10.29 -8.64
N ILE A 29 -23.28 -10.48 -7.42
CA ILE A 29 -22.47 -10.36 -6.22
C ILE A 29 -21.79 -11.70 -5.98
N ARG A 30 -20.49 -11.64 -5.69
CA ARG A 30 -19.73 -12.78 -5.21
C ARG A 30 -18.98 -12.43 -3.95
N ARG A 31 -19.30 -13.17 -2.89
CA ARG A 31 -18.47 -13.22 -1.67
C ARG A 31 -17.60 -14.48 -1.70
N SER A 32 -16.43 -14.40 -1.06
CA SER A 32 -15.64 -15.60 -0.76
C SER A 32 -16.45 -16.41 0.26
N PHE A 33 -16.66 -17.71 0.04
CA PHE A 33 -17.47 -18.64 0.88
C PHE A 33 -17.06 -18.75 2.36
N SER A 34 -16.06 -17.98 2.80
CA SER A 34 -15.75 -17.79 4.21
C SER A 34 -16.40 -16.48 4.68
N ASP A 35 -17.10 -16.48 5.81
CA ASP A 35 -17.72 -15.32 6.49
C ASP A 35 -16.81 -14.10 6.72
N ASN A 36 -15.53 -14.21 6.36
CA ASN A 36 -14.50 -13.18 6.38
C ASN A 36 -14.15 -12.62 4.98
N SER A 37 -15.07 -12.61 4.01
CA SER A 37 -14.78 -11.96 2.72
C SER A 37 -14.60 -10.45 2.94
N TYR A 38 -13.34 -10.00 3.03
CA TYR A 38 -12.99 -8.60 3.26
C TYR A 38 -13.55 -7.65 2.19
N PHE A 39 -13.85 -8.18 1.00
CA PHE A 39 -14.42 -7.44 -0.10
C PHE A 39 -15.65 -8.16 -0.67
N ILE A 40 -16.56 -7.36 -1.18
CA ILE A 40 -17.76 -7.78 -1.91
C ILE A 40 -17.51 -7.45 -3.39
N SER A 41 -17.54 -8.46 -4.26
CA SER A 41 -17.20 -8.31 -5.67
C SER A 41 -18.44 -8.25 -6.55
N PHE A 42 -18.47 -7.32 -7.49
CA PHE A 42 -19.54 -7.10 -8.45
C PHE A 42 -19.05 -7.46 -9.86
N LEU A 43 -19.65 -8.49 -10.45
CA LEU A 43 -19.18 -9.15 -11.68
C LEU A 43 -20.31 -9.15 -12.74
N PRO A 44 -20.08 -8.72 -13.98
CA PRO A 44 -21.16 -8.43 -14.93
C PRO A 44 -21.90 -9.70 -15.40
N LYS A 45 -23.22 -9.57 -15.62
CA LYS A 45 -24.10 -10.58 -16.24
C LYS A 45 -24.25 -10.30 -17.74
N PRO A 46 -24.30 -11.35 -18.60
CA PRO A 46 -23.72 -12.67 -18.41
C PRO A 46 -22.19 -12.60 -18.41
N TRP A 47 -21.52 -13.56 -17.74
CA TRP A 47 -20.06 -13.70 -17.80
C TRP A 47 -19.63 -14.18 -19.21
N LYS A 48 -19.74 -13.32 -20.22
CA LYS A 48 -19.45 -13.69 -21.62
C LYS A 48 -17.97 -13.54 -21.96
N ASN A 49 -17.21 -12.74 -21.22
CA ASN A 49 -15.82 -12.49 -21.57
C ASN A 49 -14.86 -13.01 -20.49
N LYS A 50 -14.28 -14.19 -20.75
CA LYS A 50 -12.91 -14.48 -20.31
C LYS A 50 -11.97 -13.58 -21.10
N HIS A 51 -12.00 -12.26 -20.89
CA HIS A 51 -10.87 -11.46 -21.37
C HIS A 51 -9.65 -11.99 -20.63
N PRO A 52 -8.62 -12.49 -21.35
CA PRO A 52 -7.39 -12.87 -20.68
C PRO A 52 -6.92 -11.62 -19.95
N LYS A 53 -6.83 -11.72 -18.61
CA LYS A 53 -6.19 -10.71 -17.77
C LYS A 53 -4.71 -10.72 -18.15
N SER A 54 -4.37 -10.16 -19.29
CA SER A 54 -3.00 -9.84 -19.62
C SER A 54 -2.57 -8.86 -18.52
N LEU A 55 -1.65 -9.28 -17.64
CA LEU A 55 -1.14 -8.45 -16.56
C LEU A 55 -0.59 -7.12 -17.10
N ALA A 56 -0.15 -7.11 -18.37
CA ALA A 56 0.45 -5.98 -19.07
C ALA A 56 -0.41 -4.70 -19.14
N THR A 57 -1.73 -4.77 -18.96
CA THR A 57 -2.65 -3.62 -19.14
C THR A 57 -3.65 -3.43 -17.99
N ASN A 58 -3.41 -4.05 -16.83
CA ASN A 58 -4.37 -4.06 -15.72
C ASN A 58 -4.24 -2.84 -14.80
N TRP A 59 -4.49 -1.63 -15.30
CA TRP A 59 -4.70 -0.49 -14.41
C TRP A 59 -5.88 -0.76 -13.46
N LYS A 60 -5.80 -0.21 -12.25
CA LYS A 60 -6.90 -0.22 -11.29
C LYS A 60 -7.06 1.17 -10.71
N ALA A 61 -8.30 1.62 -10.61
CA ALA A 61 -8.65 2.81 -9.86
C ALA A 61 -9.20 2.44 -8.50
N ARG A 62 -9.09 3.36 -7.55
CA ARG A 62 -9.64 3.24 -6.21
C ARG A 62 -10.30 4.54 -5.81
N LEU A 63 -11.35 4.43 -5.01
CA LEU A 63 -11.99 5.56 -4.35
C LEU A 63 -11.78 5.41 -2.85
N SER A 64 -11.35 6.49 -2.23
CA SER A 64 -11.10 6.58 -0.79
C SER A 64 -12.11 7.52 -0.16
N ILE A 65 -13.02 6.97 0.64
CA ILE A 65 -14.09 7.69 1.32
C ILE A 65 -13.83 7.64 2.83
N HIS A 66 -14.22 8.66 3.58
CA HIS A 66 -14.18 8.59 5.03
C HIS A 66 -15.10 7.45 5.55
N PRO A 67 -14.68 6.61 6.50
CA PRO A 67 -15.43 5.39 6.89
C PRO A 67 -16.88 5.62 7.33
N GLU A 68 -17.13 6.78 7.95
CA GLU A 68 -18.44 7.19 8.46
C GLU A 68 -19.39 7.65 7.35
N ASP A 69 -18.86 8.09 6.21
CA ASP A 69 -19.67 8.61 5.09
C ASP A 69 -19.91 7.53 4.01
N LEU A 70 -19.41 6.30 4.23
CA LEU A 70 -19.42 5.23 3.24
C LEU A 70 -20.84 4.82 2.83
N ASP A 71 -21.79 4.84 3.77
CA ASP A 71 -23.21 4.57 3.51
C ASP A 71 -23.80 5.63 2.56
N LYS A 72 -23.55 6.91 2.82
CA LYS A 72 -24.02 8.02 1.96
C LYS A 72 -23.31 8.02 0.59
N ALA A 73 -22.00 7.79 0.58
CA ALA A 73 -21.21 7.72 -0.66
C ALA A 73 -21.62 6.54 -1.54
N TRP A 74 -22.03 5.41 -0.96
CA TRP A 74 -22.54 4.26 -1.72
C TRP A 74 -23.76 4.61 -2.56
N GLU A 75 -24.73 5.34 -2.01
CA GLU A 75 -25.94 5.76 -2.74
C GLU A 75 -25.62 6.65 -3.94
N ILE A 76 -24.48 7.36 -3.92
CA ILE A 76 -23.99 8.19 -5.03
C ILE A 76 -23.20 7.33 -6.04
N ILE A 77 -22.25 6.54 -5.54
CA ILE A 77 -21.27 5.82 -6.37
C ILE A 77 -21.93 4.64 -7.09
N TYR A 78 -22.75 3.85 -6.40
CA TYR A 78 -23.26 2.59 -6.90
C TYR A 78 -24.07 2.74 -8.21
N PRO A 79 -25.03 3.67 -8.35
CA PRO A 79 -25.76 3.86 -9.60
C PRO A 79 -24.85 4.14 -10.80
N ILE A 80 -23.81 4.96 -10.62
CA ILE A 80 -22.85 5.30 -11.66
C ILE A 80 -22.01 4.07 -12.05
N LEU A 81 -21.56 3.29 -11.06
CA LEU A 81 -20.84 2.05 -11.32
C LEU A 81 -21.72 1.00 -12.02
N CYS A 82 -23.00 0.91 -11.67
CA CYS A 82 -23.99 0.09 -12.38
C CYS A 82 -24.08 0.40 -13.86
N GLN A 83 -24.10 1.69 -14.21
CA GLN A 83 -24.18 2.08 -15.62
C GLN A 83 -22.86 1.80 -16.36
N ASN A 84 -21.73 2.18 -15.75
CA ASN A 84 -20.50 2.39 -16.50
C ASN A 84 -19.36 1.40 -16.18
N ALA A 85 -19.34 0.80 -14.99
CA ALA A 85 -18.21 -0.05 -14.59
C ALA A 85 -18.26 -1.44 -15.25
N ALA A 86 -17.07 -1.99 -15.51
CA ALA A 86 -16.92 -3.36 -15.99
C ALA A 86 -16.94 -4.36 -14.84
N THR A 87 -16.12 -4.14 -13.81
CA THR A 87 -16.03 -4.98 -12.62
C THR A 87 -15.47 -4.14 -11.49
N PHE A 88 -16.04 -4.29 -10.30
CA PHE A 88 -15.53 -3.62 -9.12
C PHE A 88 -15.69 -4.47 -7.87
N LYS A 89 -15.06 -4.02 -6.80
CA LYS A 89 -15.30 -4.53 -5.46
C LYS A 89 -15.34 -3.39 -4.47
N VAL A 90 -16.09 -3.58 -3.39
CA VAL A 90 -16.17 -2.66 -2.26
C VAL A 90 -15.72 -3.39 -0.99
N ALA A 91 -15.01 -2.70 -0.11
CA ALA A 91 -14.60 -3.20 1.19
C ALA A 91 -15.84 -3.51 2.05
N ASN A 92 -15.78 -4.56 2.87
CA ASN A 92 -16.72 -4.75 3.96
C ASN A 92 -16.17 -3.99 5.18
N ARG A 93 -16.77 -2.84 5.52
CA ARG A 93 -16.32 -1.95 6.60
C ARG A 93 -16.25 -2.68 7.94
N ASN A 94 -17.25 -3.49 8.27
CA ASN A 94 -17.33 -4.20 9.55
C ASN A 94 -16.22 -5.24 9.66
N THR A 95 -16.01 -6.04 8.61
CA THR A 95 -14.93 -7.04 8.57
C THR A 95 -13.55 -6.37 8.66
N PHE A 96 -13.33 -5.26 7.95
CA PHE A 96 -12.04 -4.55 8.00
C PHE A 96 -11.77 -3.88 9.35
N LYS A 97 -12.79 -3.29 9.98
CA LYS A 97 -12.67 -2.72 11.33
C LYS A 97 -12.25 -3.79 12.34
N LYS A 98 -12.99 -4.90 12.40
CA LYS A 98 -12.66 -6.05 13.26
C LYS A 98 -11.26 -6.57 12.99
N LEU A 99 -10.90 -6.74 11.71
CA LEU A 99 -9.58 -7.22 11.31
C LEU A 99 -8.45 -6.25 11.73
N MET A 100 -8.70 -4.94 11.63
CA MET A 100 -7.74 -3.91 12.06
C MET A 100 -7.54 -3.97 13.57
N ASP A 101 -8.63 -3.99 14.34
CA ASP A 101 -8.61 -4.01 15.81
C ASP A 101 -7.92 -5.28 16.33
N ASP A 102 -8.28 -6.45 15.79
CA ASP A 102 -7.63 -7.74 16.11
C ASP A 102 -6.13 -7.72 15.84
N ARG A 103 -5.70 -7.07 14.74
CA ARG A 103 -4.28 -6.98 14.39
C ARG A 103 -3.53 -5.99 15.28
N LYS A 104 -4.15 -4.86 15.65
CA LYS A 104 -3.60 -3.88 16.59
C LYS A 104 -3.38 -4.52 17.96
N GLN A 105 -4.40 -5.18 18.51
CA GLN A 105 -4.30 -5.89 19.79
C GLN A 105 -3.18 -6.95 19.78
N LYS A 106 -3.05 -7.72 18.69
CA LYS A 106 -1.97 -8.70 18.51
C LYS A 106 -0.59 -8.02 18.44
N LEU A 107 -0.47 -6.87 17.80
CA LEU A 107 0.79 -6.10 17.77
C LEU A 107 1.15 -5.58 19.17
N ASP A 108 0.19 -5.00 19.89
CA ASP A 108 0.42 -4.45 21.23
C ASP A 108 0.85 -5.53 22.22
N ARG A 109 0.21 -6.70 22.16
CA ARG A 109 0.63 -7.86 22.97
C ARG A 109 2.05 -8.29 22.64
N LEU A 110 2.43 -8.30 21.36
CA LEU A 110 3.78 -8.66 20.95
C LEU A 110 4.82 -7.65 21.44
N LEU A 111 4.51 -6.36 21.37
CA LEU A 111 5.39 -5.30 21.89
C LEU A 111 5.58 -5.41 23.40
N ARG A 112 4.51 -5.69 24.17
CA ARG A 112 4.64 -5.96 25.61
C ARG A 112 5.52 -7.17 25.90
N HIS A 113 5.31 -8.28 25.18
CA HIS A 113 6.14 -9.48 25.34
C HIS A 113 7.60 -9.21 24.97
N TYR A 114 7.85 -8.39 23.95
CA TYR A 114 9.21 -8.01 23.54
C TYR A 114 9.90 -7.17 24.61
N ASN A 115 9.22 -6.16 25.15
CA ASN A 115 9.78 -5.33 26.23
C ASN A 115 10.06 -6.16 27.49
N GLN A 116 9.16 -7.09 27.85
CA GLN A 116 9.39 -8.01 28.95
C GLN A 116 10.61 -8.90 28.68
N PHE A 117 10.74 -9.43 27.46
CA PHE A 117 11.90 -10.23 27.07
C PHE A 117 13.23 -9.47 27.20
N LEU A 118 13.27 -8.17 26.87
CA LEU A 118 14.45 -7.34 27.07
C LEU A 118 14.74 -7.15 28.57
N ALA A 119 13.72 -6.82 29.36
CA ALA A 119 13.86 -6.64 30.80
C ALA A 119 14.30 -7.93 31.53
N ASP A 120 13.76 -9.08 31.15
CA ASP A 120 14.14 -10.38 31.72
C ASP A 120 15.60 -10.73 31.40
N TYR A 121 16.11 -10.32 30.23
CA TYR A 121 17.52 -10.52 29.89
C TYR A 121 18.43 -9.62 30.71
N ASP A 122 18.09 -8.34 30.82
CA ASP A 122 18.87 -7.36 31.60
C ASP A 122 18.90 -7.69 33.09
N ALA A 123 17.84 -8.31 33.61
CA ALA A 123 17.74 -8.84 34.97
C ALA A 123 18.38 -10.24 35.16
N ASP A 124 19.08 -10.76 34.15
CA ASP A 124 19.66 -12.11 34.10
C ASP A 124 18.66 -13.26 34.42
N CYS A 125 17.37 -13.02 34.21
CA CYS A 125 16.29 -13.98 34.46
C CYS A 125 16.10 -14.99 33.30
N LEU A 126 16.72 -14.74 32.14
CA LEU A 126 16.65 -15.65 31.00
C LEU A 126 17.85 -16.60 30.98
N ASP A 127 17.61 -17.89 31.21
CA ASP A 127 18.61 -18.91 30.97
C ASP A 127 18.69 -19.30 29.47
N TYR A 128 19.72 -20.07 29.13
CA TYR A 128 19.96 -20.53 27.76
C TYR A 128 18.76 -21.29 27.18
N HIS A 129 18.11 -22.12 28.00
CA HIS A 129 16.96 -22.93 27.60
C HIS A 129 15.75 -22.06 27.25
N SER A 130 15.49 -21.02 28.05
CA SER A 130 14.40 -20.06 27.85
C SER A 130 14.59 -19.27 26.57
N LEU A 131 15.81 -18.80 26.30
CA LEU A 131 16.16 -18.13 25.05
C LEU A 131 15.93 -19.04 23.85
N ARG A 132 16.39 -20.29 23.93
CA ARG A 132 16.22 -21.31 22.88
C ARG A 132 14.74 -21.56 22.55
N ASN A 133 13.91 -21.72 23.58
CA ASN A 133 12.47 -21.91 23.41
C ASN A 133 11.82 -20.71 22.73
N LYS A 134 12.11 -19.49 23.19
CA LYS A 134 11.59 -18.25 22.60
C LYS A 134 11.99 -18.13 21.13
N TYR A 135 13.26 -18.37 20.82
CA TYR A 135 13.76 -18.34 19.44
C TYR A 135 13.00 -19.32 18.53
N TYR A 136 12.78 -20.55 19.00
CA TYR A 136 12.06 -21.57 18.24
C TYR A 136 10.59 -21.18 18.00
N GLU A 137 9.90 -20.70 19.04
CA GLU A 137 8.51 -20.23 18.95
C GLU A 137 8.36 -19.10 17.92
N LEU A 138 9.21 -18.07 18.01
CA LEU A 138 9.21 -16.93 17.08
C LEU A 138 9.49 -17.38 15.64
N SER A 139 10.49 -18.26 15.46
CA SER A 139 10.85 -18.79 14.14
C SER A 139 9.69 -19.57 13.52
N LYS A 140 8.98 -20.39 14.31
CA LYS A 140 7.79 -21.11 13.85
C LYS A 140 6.69 -20.13 13.43
N ILE A 141 6.45 -19.09 14.21
CA ILE A 141 5.45 -18.07 13.89
C ILE A 141 5.82 -17.34 12.59
N ILE A 142 7.06 -16.86 12.45
CA ILE A 142 7.53 -16.14 11.25
C ILE A 142 7.41 -17.00 9.99
N ASN A 143 7.70 -18.30 10.09
CA ASN A 143 7.56 -19.20 8.95
C ASN A 143 6.11 -19.32 8.46
N ILE A 144 5.11 -19.17 9.34
CA ILE A 144 3.70 -19.14 8.93
C ILE A 144 3.38 -17.89 8.09
N TYR A 145 4.10 -16.78 8.28
CA TYR A 145 3.91 -15.55 7.50
C TYR A 145 4.50 -15.59 6.10
N ASN A 146 5.44 -16.49 5.83
CA ASN A 146 6.11 -16.64 4.54
C ASN A 146 5.84 -18.02 3.91
N PRO A 147 4.58 -18.40 3.64
CA PRO A 147 4.32 -19.63 2.93
C PRO A 147 4.82 -19.47 1.50
N ASN A 148 5.90 -20.16 1.16
CA ASN A 148 6.34 -20.22 -0.22
C ASN A 148 5.27 -20.98 -1.01
N GLN A 149 4.71 -20.36 -2.05
CA GLN A 149 3.61 -20.98 -2.83
C GLN A 149 4.05 -22.27 -3.52
N TRP A 150 5.36 -22.44 -3.72
CA TRP A 150 5.96 -23.64 -4.27
C TRP A 150 6.19 -24.69 -3.18
N ARG A 151 5.42 -25.78 -3.22
CA ARG A 151 5.49 -26.88 -2.24
C ARG A 151 6.91 -27.41 -2.03
N PHE A 152 7.69 -27.58 -3.10
CA PHE A 152 9.08 -28.04 -3.02
C PHE A 152 10.00 -27.03 -2.32
N VAL A 153 9.88 -25.74 -2.66
CA VAL A 153 10.67 -24.68 -2.01
C VAL A 153 10.27 -24.55 -0.54
N SER A 154 8.98 -24.64 -0.22
CA SER A 154 8.48 -24.67 1.16
C SER A 154 9.02 -25.86 1.95
N PHE A 155 9.08 -27.05 1.32
CA PHE A 155 9.67 -28.23 1.92
C PHE A 155 11.17 -28.02 2.19
N ALA A 156 11.95 -27.64 1.18
CA ALA A 156 13.39 -27.38 1.32
C ALA A 156 13.67 -26.29 2.39
N GLN A 157 12.89 -25.22 2.41
CA GLN A 157 13.03 -24.12 3.37
C GLN A 157 12.68 -24.54 4.79
N TYR A 158 11.71 -25.44 4.97
CA TYR A 158 11.40 -26.04 6.28
C TYR A 158 12.59 -26.83 6.83
N TYR A 159 13.20 -27.71 6.03
CA TYR A 159 14.38 -28.48 6.45
C TYR A 159 15.60 -27.59 6.67
N TYR A 160 15.84 -26.62 5.79
CA TYR A 160 16.90 -25.64 5.95
C TYR A 160 16.72 -24.85 7.25
N THR A 161 15.50 -24.40 7.56
CA THR A 161 15.23 -23.68 8.82
C THR A 161 15.45 -24.57 10.04
N LYS A 162 15.06 -25.85 9.97
CA LYS A 162 15.36 -26.81 11.03
C LYS A 162 16.85 -26.99 11.25
N LEU A 163 17.63 -27.17 10.18
CA LEU A 163 19.08 -27.30 10.25
C LEU A 163 19.73 -26.02 10.76
N ALA A 164 19.38 -24.85 10.22
CA ALA A 164 19.88 -23.56 10.68
C ALA A 164 19.59 -23.33 12.17
N ASN A 165 18.39 -23.69 12.64
CA ASN A 165 18.03 -23.62 14.06
C ASN A 165 18.87 -24.61 14.88
N PHE A 166 19.04 -25.85 14.41
CA PHE A 166 19.91 -26.83 15.06
C PHE A 166 21.32 -26.28 15.24
N PHE A 167 21.97 -25.80 14.16
CA PHE A 167 23.31 -25.21 14.23
C PHE A 167 23.34 -23.98 15.16
N SER A 168 22.34 -23.10 15.08
CA SER A 168 22.25 -21.94 15.99
C SER A 168 22.24 -22.36 17.47
N PHE A 169 21.71 -23.53 17.81
CA PHE A 169 21.67 -24.02 19.20
C PHE A 169 22.93 -24.75 19.66
N TYR A 170 23.80 -25.20 18.75
CA TYR A 170 25.04 -25.88 19.16
C TYR A 170 26.24 -24.94 19.19
N PHE A 171 26.18 -23.82 18.46
CA PHE A 171 27.34 -22.96 18.23
C PHE A 171 27.21 -21.54 18.81
N LEU A 172 26.01 -21.11 19.21
CA LEU A 172 25.82 -19.75 19.74
C LEU A 172 25.93 -19.72 21.27
N SER A 173 26.64 -18.71 21.77
CA SER A 173 26.63 -18.34 23.19
C SER A 173 25.26 -17.81 23.62
N LYS A 174 25.03 -17.67 24.94
CA LYS A 174 23.82 -17.06 25.51
C LYS A 174 23.53 -15.69 24.89
N ASP A 175 24.55 -14.81 24.84
CA ASP A 175 24.43 -13.44 24.31
C ASP A 175 24.14 -13.43 22.81
N GLN A 176 24.80 -14.30 22.05
CA GLN A 176 24.54 -14.44 20.62
C GLN A 176 23.10 -14.91 20.38
N LEU A 177 22.65 -15.93 21.12
CA LEU A 177 21.29 -16.44 21.02
C LEU A 177 20.25 -15.36 21.40
N PHE A 178 20.54 -14.53 22.39
CA PHE A 178 19.72 -13.36 22.73
C PHE A 178 19.64 -12.37 21.56
N ILE A 179 20.77 -11.97 20.97
CA ILE A 179 20.79 -11.06 19.80
C ILE A 179 19.95 -11.63 18.65
N HIS A 180 20.11 -12.91 18.34
CA HIS A 180 19.33 -13.58 17.29
C HIS A 180 17.83 -13.62 17.62
N THR A 181 17.47 -13.88 18.87
CA THR A 181 16.07 -13.89 19.33
C THR A 181 15.45 -12.48 19.25
N ARG A 182 16.22 -11.46 19.64
CA ARG A 182 15.83 -10.04 19.52
C ARG A 182 15.51 -9.68 18.07
N GLN A 183 16.39 -10.03 17.13
CA GLN A 183 16.16 -9.80 15.70
C GLN A 183 14.90 -10.50 15.17
N LYS A 184 14.57 -11.70 15.67
CA LYS A 184 13.32 -12.39 15.31
C LYS A 184 12.09 -11.66 15.84
N TYR A 185 12.14 -11.13 17.07
CA TYR A 185 11.08 -10.28 17.59
C TYR A 185 10.87 -9.04 16.71
N GLU A 186 11.94 -8.31 16.42
CA GLU A 186 11.92 -7.11 15.58
C GLU A 186 11.31 -7.42 14.21
N GLN A 187 11.73 -8.53 13.57
CA GLN A 187 11.17 -8.99 12.31
C GLN A 187 9.66 -9.26 12.41
N LEU A 188 9.21 -9.97 13.45
CA LEU A 188 7.80 -10.28 13.63
C LEU A 188 6.96 -9.02 13.94
N ILE A 189 7.50 -8.09 14.72
CA ILE A 189 6.90 -6.79 15.00
C ILE A 189 6.67 -6.03 13.69
N GLU A 190 7.69 -5.92 12.85
CA GLU A 190 7.58 -5.24 11.55
C GLU A 190 6.55 -5.91 10.64
N GLN A 191 6.52 -7.24 10.58
CA GLN A 191 5.47 -7.97 9.84
C GLN A 191 4.07 -7.67 10.36
N ARG A 192 3.88 -7.58 11.69
CA ARG A 192 2.57 -7.24 12.28
C ARG A 192 2.18 -5.80 12.04
N LYS A 193 3.11 -4.85 12.13
CA LYS A 193 2.89 -3.45 11.74
C LYS A 193 2.40 -3.35 10.29
N GLN A 194 3.04 -4.05 9.37
CA GLN A 194 2.61 -4.10 7.96
C GLN A 194 1.19 -4.65 7.80
N LYS A 195 0.82 -5.70 8.56
CA LYS A 195 -0.55 -6.24 8.52
C LYS A 195 -1.57 -5.26 9.10
N VAL A 196 -1.25 -4.53 10.16
CA VAL A 196 -2.10 -3.46 10.70
C VAL A 196 -2.30 -2.37 9.65
N ALA A 197 -1.20 -1.85 9.08
CA ALA A 197 -1.24 -0.84 8.04
C ALA A 197 -2.08 -1.28 6.82
N ASN A 198 -1.97 -2.54 6.41
CA ASN A 198 -2.79 -3.07 5.32
C ASN A 198 -4.30 -3.08 5.61
N SER A 199 -4.69 -3.43 6.84
CA SER A 199 -6.10 -3.37 7.23
C SER A 199 -6.60 -1.93 7.33
N SER A 200 -5.82 -1.08 7.99
CA SER A 200 -6.11 0.35 8.18
C SER A 200 -6.40 1.00 6.84
N ARG A 201 -5.52 0.76 5.87
CA ARG A 201 -5.63 1.27 4.50
C ARG A 201 -6.97 1.04 3.84
N PHE A 202 -7.58 -0.13 4.01
CA PHE A 202 -8.87 -0.48 3.37
C PHE A 202 -10.08 -0.14 4.24
N TYR A 203 -9.85 0.20 5.51
CA TYR A 203 -10.86 0.74 6.41
C TYR A 203 -10.98 2.25 6.21
N GLU A 204 -9.86 2.96 6.35
CA GLU A 204 -9.74 4.43 6.33
C GLU A 204 -9.77 5.03 4.91
N GLY A 205 -9.57 4.22 3.88
CA GLY A 205 -9.62 4.64 2.49
C GLY A 205 -9.66 3.43 1.55
N MET A 206 -9.45 3.69 0.25
CA MET A 206 -9.26 2.64 -0.76
C MET A 206 -10.38 1.58 -0.80
N GLN A 207 -11.58 1.94 -0.36
CA GLN A 207 -12.67 0.99 -0.10
C GLN A 207 -13.20 0.42 -1.41
N PHE A 208 -13.25 1.24 -2.46
CA PHE A 208 -13.64 0.79 -3.79
C PHE A 208 -12.38 0.42 -4.59
N THR A 209 -12.45 -0.67 -5.33
CA THR A 209 -11.45 -1.01 -6.36
C THR A 209 -12.17 -1.28 -7.66
N LEU A 210 -11.88 -0.45 -8.65
CA LEU A 210 -12.40 -0.55 -10.01
C LEU A 210 -11.34 -1.20 -10.89
N TYR A 211 -11.72 -2.27 -11.58
CA TYR A 211 -10.84 -2.95 -12.53
C TYR A 211 -11.06 -2.37 -13.92
N ILE A 212 -9.97 -1.99 -14.56
CA ILE A 212 -10.01 -1.23 -15.81
C ILE A 212 -9.69 -2.20 -16.94
N LEU A 213 -10.59 -2.29 -17.91
CA LEU A 213 -10.32 -3.04 -19.14
C LEU A 213 -9.46 -2.16 -20.05
N GLN A 214 -8.53 -2.81 -20.75
CA GLN A 214 -7.66 -2.15 -21.71
C GLN A 214 -8.48 -1.37 -22.75
N GLY A 215 -8.11 -0.11 -22.99
CA GLY A 215 -8.78 0.78 -23.94
C GLY A 215 -9.98 1.54 -23.36
N LEU A 216 -10.41 1.24 -22.12
CA LEU A 216 -11.50 1.93 -21.44
C LEU A 216 -11.01 2.94 -20.37
N GLU A 217 -9.72 3.26 -20.35
CA GLU A 217 -9.11 4.12 -19.34
C GLU A 217 -9.72 5.53 -19.34
N LYS A 218 -9.96 6.11 -20.52
CA LYS A 218 -10.60 7.43 -20.66
C LYS A 218 -12.05 7.45 -20.17
N ASN A 219 -12.81 6.40 -20.47
CA ASN A 219 -14.20 6.27 -19.99
C ASN A 219 -14.25 6.18 -18.47
N LEU A 220 -13.31 5.43 -17.88
CA LEU A 220 -13.18 5.37 -16.44
C LEU A 220 -12.79 6.72 -15.84
N GLN A 221 -11.87 7.47 -16.45
CA GLN A 221 -11.49 8.79 -15.96
C GLN A 221 -12.69 9.77 -15.93
N LEU A 222 -13.53 9.75 -16.98
CA LEU A 222 -14.77 10.54 -17.01
C LEU A 222 -15.74 10.11 -15.91
N MET A 223 -15.92 8.80 -15.71
CA MET A 223 -16.76 8.26 -14.64
C MET A 223 -16.23 8.65 -13.24
N LEU A 224 -14.91 8.60 -13.02
CA LEU A 224 -14.30 9.03 -11.76
C LEU A 224 -14.52 10.52 -11.51
N LYS A 225 -14.38 11.35 -12.57
CA LYS A 225 -14.69 12.78 -12.50
C LYS A 225 -16.13 13.04 -12.07
N GLU A 226 -17.09 12.35 -12.68
CA GLU A 226 -18.51 12.46 -12.33
C GLU A 226 -18.74 12.09 -10.86
N ILE A 227 -18.18 10.97 -10.40
CA ILE A 227 -18.24 10.53 -9.01
C ILE A 227 -17.69 11.61 -8.07
N GLU A 228 -16.50 12.14 -8.33
CA GLU A 228 -15.89 13.14 -7.44
C GLU A 228 -16.69 14.43 -7.33
N ILE A 229 -17.23 14.93 -8.45
CA ILE A 229 -18.07 16.14 -8.45
C ILE A 229 -19.28 15.94 -7.54
N LEU A 230 -19.93 14.77 -7.62
CA LEU A 230 -21.11 14.47 -6.80
C LEU A 230 -20.74 14.27 -5.33
N LEU A 231 -19.62 13.60 -5.04
CA LEU A 231 -19.13 13.43 -3.66
C LEU A 231 -18.79 14.78 -3.02
N LEU A 232 -18.14 15.69 -3.76
CA LEU A 232 -17.84 17.05 -3.30
C LEU A 232 -19.11 17.85 -3.04
N ARG A 233 -20.05 17.83 -4.00
CA ARG A 233 -21.35 18.51 -3.86
C ARG A 233 -22.10 18.05 -2.61
N GLU A 234 -22.03 16.76 -2.31
CA GLU A 234 -22.67 16.15 -1.14
C GLU A 234 -21.86 16.25 0.15
N ASN A 235 -20.74 16.98 0.14
CA ASN A 235 -19.83 17.17 1.27
C ASN A 235 -19.38 15.86 1.91
N ILE A 236 -19.15 14.83 1.10
CA ILE A 236 -18.56 13.58 1.56
C ILE A 236 -17.12 13.86 1.99
N ARG A 237 -16.65 13.30 3.12
CA ARG A 237 -15.25 13.46 3.51
C ARG A 237 -14.37 12.49 2.73
N PRO A 238 -13.20 12.91 2.23
CA PRO A 238 -12.26 12.01 1.58
C PRO A 238 -11.63 11.05 2.60
N GLY A 239 -11.37 9.83 2.15
CA GLY A 239 -10.60 8.83 2.89
C GLY A 239 -9.11 8.92 2.58
N ILE A 240 -8.32 8.05 3.21
CA ILE A 240 -6.87 8.03 3.06
C ILE A 240 -6.46 7.32 1.76
N ILE A 241 -5.85 8.04 0.83
CA ILE A 241 -5.19 7.45 -0.34
C ILE A 241 -3.83 6.90 0.07
N TYR A 242 -3.57 5.64 -0.23
CA TYR A 242 -2.33 4.99 0.19
C TYR A 242 -1.14 5.39 -0.70
N PRO A 243 0.07 5.57 -0.13
CA PRO A 243 1.25 6.04 -0.87
C PRO A 243 1.68 5.24 -2.11
N THR A 244 1.22 4.00 -2.22
CA THR A 244 1.58 3.13 -3.36
C THR A 244 0.58 3.19 -4.50
N ASP A 245 -0.28 4.19 -4.47
CA ASP A 245 -1.15 4.64 -5.56
C ASP A 245 -0.80 6.08 -5.93
N ARG A 246 -1.01 6.44 -7.19
CA ARG A 246 -0.95 7.84 -7.63
C ARG A 246 -2.32 8.46 -7.42
N GLN A 247 -2.41 9.50 -6.60
CA GLN A 247 -3.61 10.32 -6.49
C GLN A 247 -3.85 11.06 -7.79
N ILE A 248 -5.07 11.00 -8.31
CA ILE A 248 -5.49 11.71 -9.53
C ILE A 248 -6.67 12.65 -9.27
N GLY A 249 -7.37 12.51 -8.15
CA GLY A 249 -8.43 13.41 -7.69
C GLY A 249 -8.44 13.51 -6.16
N ILE A 250 -9.47 14.11 -5.58
CA ILE A 250 -9.61 14.23 -4.11
C ILE A 250 -9.89 12.85 -3.47
N TYR A 251 -10.66 12.01 -4.16
CA TYR A 251 -11.02 10.66 -3.68
C TYR A 251 -10.34 9.55 -4.49
N SER A 252 -9.93 9.87 -5.73
CA SER A 252 -9.53 8.90 -6.74
C SER A 252 -8.02 8.71 -6.79
N SER A 253 -7.61 7.46 -6.86
CA SER A 253 -6.22 7.08 -7.09
C SER A 253 -6.11 5.92 -8.08
N ILE A 254 -4.95 5.81 -8.73
CA ILE A 254 -4.65 4.75 -9.70
C ILE A 254 -3.40 3.96 -9.33
N ARG A 255 -3.35 2.73 -9.81
CA ARG A 255 -2.17 1.87 -9.67
C ARG A 255 -2.09 0.86 -10.80
N HIS A 256 -0.88 0.63 -11.29
CA HIS A 256 -0.55 -0.51 -12.13
C HIS A 256 0.07 -1.63 -11.26
N PRO A 257 -0.45 -2.87 -11.29
CA PRO A 257 0.04 -3.98 -10.47
C PRO A 257 1.33 -4.63 -11.02
N GLY A 258 1.77 -4.25 -12.23
CA GLY A 258 2.93 -4.84 -12.92
C GLY A 258 2.53 -5.60 -14.18
N LYS A 259 3.47 -5.71 -15.13
CA LYS A 259 3.26 -6.27 -16.47
C LYS A 259 3.50 -7.78 -16.52
N THR A 260 4.57 -8.25 -15.87
CA THR A 260 5.03 -9.65 -15.97
C THR A 260 4.58 -10.49 -14.78
N TYR A 261 4.51 -9.91 -13.59
CA TYR A 261 3.97 -10.55 -12.39
C TYR A 261 3.17 -9.55 -11.56
N TYR A 262 2.26 -10.07 -10.74
CA TYR A 262 1.49 -9.24 -9.83
C TYR A 262 2.36 -8.79 -8.65
N HIS A 263 2.48 -7.48 -8.47
CA HIS A 263 3.14 -6.90 -7.33
C HIS A 263 2.14 -6.44 -6.26
N ASP A 264 2.28 -6.98 -5.04
CA ASP A 264 1.52 -6.51 -3.89
C ASP A 264 1.82 -5.03 -3.58
N ALA A 265 0.82 -4.33 -3.07
CA ALA A 265 0.86 -2.92 -2.80
C ALA A 265 1.74 -2.51 -1.63
N ILE A 266 2.09 -3.45 -0.77
CA ILE A 266 2.98 -3.21 0.37
C ILE A 266 4.43 -3.52 0.01
N SER A 267 4.66 -4.38 -0.98
CA SER A 267 6.01 -4.84 -1.36
C SER A 267 6.69 -3.97 -2.42
N VAL A 268 6.00 -2.96 -2.95
CA VAL A 268 6.55 -2.06 -3.97
C VAL A 268 6.80 -0.65 -3.46
N ASP A 269 7.70 0.02 -4.17
CA ASP A 269 8.11 1.38 -3.88
C ASP A 269 7.31 2.43 -4.68
N ASN A 270 6.60 2.05 -5.73
CA ASN A 270 5.83 2.99 -6.54
C ASN A 270 4.47 2.41 -6.98
N TYR A 271 3.64 3.27 -7.58
CA TYR A 271 2.32 2.92 -8.11
C TYR A 271 2.37 2.18 -9.47
N ASN A 272 3.54 2.16 -10.11
CA ASN A 272 3.76 1.64 -11.45
C ASN A 272 5.13 0.93 -11.55
N PRO A 273 5.25 -0.32 -11.05
CA PRO A 273 6.54 -0.98 -10.79
C PRO A 273 7.30 -1.44 -12.05
N ASP A 274 6.65 -1.38 -13.21
CA ASP A 274 7.20 -1.75 -14.51
C ASP A 274 7.10 -0.61 -15.54
N ASN A 275 6.91 0.63 -15.07
CA ASN A 275 6.80 1.83 -15.89
C ASN A 275 5.90 1.62 -17.13
N ALA A 276 4.69 1.10 -16.91
CA ALA A 276 3.65 1.12 -17.95
C ALA A 276 3.36 2.56 -18.35
N ASN A 277 2.93 2.78 -19.60
CA ASN A 277 2.44 4.10 -19.98
C ASN A 277 1.23 4.44 -19.11
N ASP A 278 1.25 5.60 -18.46
CA ASP A 278 0.20 6.06 -17.56
C ASP A 278 -0.81 6.88 -18.37
N PRO A 279 -2.04 6.37 -18.61
CA PRO A 279 -3.01 7.03 -19.47
C PRO A 279 -3.90 8.03 -18.73
N PHE A 280 -3.63 8.30 -17.44
CA PHE A 280 -4.49 9.14 -16.61
C PHE A 280 -3.91 10.52 -16.34
N ASP A 281 -4.79 11.52 -16.44
CA ASP A 281 -4.53 12.89 -16.01
C ASP A 281 -5.11 13.16 -14.63
N PHE A 282 -4.74 14.32 -14.06
CA PHE A 282 -5.44 14.82 -12.87
C PHE A 282 -6.88 15.19 -13.24
N LEU A 283 -7.80 14.93 -12.32
CA LEU A 283 -9.19 15.32 -12.41
C LEU A 283 -9.32 16.81 -12.10
N GLU A 284 -10.28 17.48 -12.74
CA GLU A 284 -10.58 18.92 -12.55
C GLU A 284 -11.00 19.28 -11.11
N THR A 285 -11.26 18.27 -10.27
CA THR A 285 -11.56 18.44 -8.85
C THR A 285 -10.34 18.81 -8.02
N ILE A 286 -9.13 18.62 -8.54
CA ILE A 286 -7.91 19.16 -7.94
C ILE A 286 -7.68 20.59 -8.48
N PRO A 287 -7.50 21.59 -7.60
CA PRO A 287 -7.18 22.95 -8.04
C PRO A 287 -5.92 22.99 -8.91
N THR A 288 -5.96 23.71 -10.02
CA THR A 288 -4.83 23.71 -10.98
C THR A 288 -3.57 24.31 -10.36
N GLU A 289 -3.73 25.26 -9.44
CA GLU A 289 -2.65 25.91 -8.69
C GLU A 289 -1.92 24.94 -7.73
N GLU A 290 -2.57 23.82 -7.39
CA GLU A 290 -2.00 22.75 -6.58
C GLU A 290 -1.25 21.71 -7.43
N ILE A 291 -1.26 21.81 -8.76
CA ILE A 291 -0.58 20.86 -9.65
C ILE A 291 0.70 21.48 -10.22
N ILE A 292 1.83 20.80 -10.06
CA ILE A 292 3.10 21.14 -10.71
C ILE A 292 3.20 20.35 -12.01
N GLN A 293 3.21 21.07 -13.13
CA GLN A 293 3.37 20.53 -14.48
C GLN A 293 4.84 20.56 -14.92
N GLU A 294 5.16 19.83 -15.98
CA GLU A 294 6.53 19.78 -16.52
C GLU A 294 6.98 21.16 -17.04
N ASN A 295 6.08 21.90 -17.67
CA ASN A 295 6.36 23.23 -18.21
C ASN A 295 6.73 24.23 -17.10
N ASP A 296 6.10 24.13 -15.93
CA ASP A 296 6.42 24.99 -14.77
C ASP A 296 7.86 24.77 -14.32
N TYR A 297 8.33 23.52 -14.37
CA TYR A 297 9.72 23.18 -14.08
C TYR A 297 10.68 23.64 -15.19
N LEU A 298 10.34 23.43 -16.46
CA LEU A 298 11.21 23.79 -17.59
C LEU A 298 11.41 25.31 -17.71
N GLN A 299 10.41 26.12 -17.37
CA GLN A 299 10.52 27.58 -17.38
C GLN A 299 11.45 28.14 -16.29
N GLN A 300 11.68 27.40 -15.19
CA GLN A 300 12.48 27.84 -14.04
C GLN A 300 13.93 27.29 -14.05
N GLN A 301 14.40 26.79 -15.20
CA GLN A 301 15.70 26.13 -15.31
C GLN A 301 16.92 27.08 -15.14
N SER A 302 16.72 28.39 -14.94
CA SER A 302 17.79 29.36 -14.71
C SER A 302 18.11 29.55 -13.21
N LYS A 303 19.30 29.07 -12.80
CA LYS A 303 20.05 29.39 -11.57
C LYS A 303 19.31 29.18 -10.22
N GLN A 304 19.00 27.92 -9.88
CA GLN A 304 18.95 27.32 -8.51
C GLN A 304 18.15 26.00 -8.53
N THR A 305 18.46 25.13 -9.50
CA THR A 305 17.63 23.97 -9.86
C THR A 305 17.35 23.03 -8.68
N THR A 306 18.33 22.76 -7.82
CA THR A 306 18.17 21.81 -6.70
C THR A 306 17.31 22.39 -5.57
N GLN A 307 17.50 23.66 -5.21
CA GLN A 307 16.71 24.33 -4.18
C GLN A 307 15.25 24.46 -4.62
N PHE A 308 15.03 24.81 -5.89
CA PHE A 308 13.71 24.81 -6.48
C PHE A 308 13.06 23.42 -6.44
N ILE A 309 13.77 22.37 -6.86
CA ILE A 309 13.26 20.99 -6.81
C ILE A 309 12.85 20.60 -5.39
N ILE A 310 13.70 20.87 -4.39
CA ILE A 310 13.36 20.56 -3.00
C ILE A 310 12.16 21.37 -2.53
N HIS A 311 12.10 22.66 -2.84
CA HIS A 311 10.94 23.48 -2.51
C HIS A 311 9.66 22.93 -3.16
N ALA A 312 9.68 22.63 -4.45
CA ALA A 312 8.57 22.04 -5.19
C ALA A 312 8.12 20.69 -4.61
N LEU A 313 9.08 19.83 -4.23
CA LEU A 313 8.81 18.51 -3.65
C LEU A 313 8.38 18.57 -2.17
N THR A 314 8.63 19.66 -1.46
CA THR A 314 8.24 19.82 -0.05
C THR A 314 6.97 20.63 0.12
N MET A 315 6.64 21.49 -0.85
CA MET A 315 5.33 22.08 -0.99
C MET A 315 4.35 20.95 -1.30
N LYS A 316 3.28 20.80 -0.50
CA LYS A 316 2.28 19.71 -0.57
C LYS A 316 1.38 19.77 -1.82
N LYS A 317 1.95 20.12 -2.97
CA LYS A 317 1.30 20.20 -4.27
C LYS A 317 1.39 18.86 -4.99
N PHE A 318 0.39 18.53 -5.79
CA PHE A 318 0.42 17.38 -6.69
C PHE A 318 1.48 17.57 -7.77
N ILE A 319 2.20 16.52 -8.12
CA ILE A 319 3.25 16.57 -9.15
C ILE A 319 2.89 15.60 -10.26
N SER A 320 2.83 16.07 -11.50
CA SER A 320 2.55 15.19 -12.63
C SER A 320 3.68 14.16 -12.82
N PRO A 321 3.39 12.94 -13.29
CA PRO A 321 4.42 11.92 -13.52
C PRO A 321 5.53 12.41 -14.46
N THR A 322 5.18 13.23 -15.45
CA THR A 322 6.14 13.79 -16.41
C THR A 322 7.04 14.81 -15.74
N ALA A 323 6.48 15.73 -14.93
CA ALA A 323 7.27 16.67 -14.14
C ALA A 323 8.20 15.94 -13.15
N LEU A 324 7.67 14.94 -12.42
CA LEU A 324 8.45 14.15 -11.49
C LEU A 324 9.58 13.40 -12.18
N LYS A 325 9.34 12.88 -13.39
CA LYS A 325 10.36 12.21 -14.22
C LYS A 325 11.40 13.18 -14.76
N ALA A 326 11.00 14.39 -15.15
CA ALA A 326 11.90 15.45 -15.60
C ALA A 326 12.83 15.91 -14.46
N MET A 327 12.28 16.13 -13.27
CA MET A 327 13.04 16.46 -12.06
C MET A 327 13.95 15.31 -11.64
N ALA A 328 13.47 14.07 -11.80
CA ALA A 328 14.16 12.88 -11.36
C ALA A 328 15.55 12.72 -11.97
N LYS A 329 15.98 13.50 -12.98
CA LYS A 329 17.37 13.55 -13.49
C LYS A 329 18.38 14.21 -12.52
N HIS A 330 17.91 14.88 -11.48
CA HIS A 330 18.72 15.63 -10.49
C HIS A 330 18.81 14.96 -9.11
N LYS A 331 18.58 13.65 -9.01
CA LYS A 331 18.56 12.96 -7.71
C LYS A 331 19.87 13.08 -6.95
N GLU A 332 20.97 12.98 -7.66
CA GLU A 332 22.32 13.07 -7.13
C GLU A 332 22.55 14.48 -6.54
N ASP A 333 22.24 15.53 -7.30
CA ASP A 333 22.30 16.92 -6.84
C ASP A 333 21.46 17.15 -5.57
N VAL A 334 20.26 16.57 -5.51
CA VAL A 334 19.35 16.66 -4.34
C VAL A 334 19.94 15.94 -3.12
N VAL A 335 20.54 14.76 -3.30
CA VAL A 335 21.21 14.04 -2.20
C VAL A 335 22.37 14.86 -1.65
N ASP A 336 23.20 15.41 -2.52
CA ASP A 336 24.36 16.22 -2.11
C ASP A 336 23.93 17.51 -1.42
N TYR A 337 22.86 18.13 -1.88
CA TYR A 337 22.27 19.27 -1.18
C TYR A 337 21.79 18.88 0.23
N ILE A 338 21.05 17.76 0.38
CA ILE A 338 20.56 17.29 1.69
C ILE A 338 21.72 17.04 2.66
N LYS A 339 22.81 16.42 2.21
CA LYS A 339 24.00 16.13 3.03
C LYS A 339 24.62 17.40 3.64
N ASN A 340 24.60 18.49 2.88
CA ASN A 340 25.21 19.77 3.22
C ASN A 340 24.28 20.72 4.01
N LEU A 341 23.06 20.31 4.35
CA LEU A 341 22.14 21.13 5.15
C LEU A 341 22.47 21.11 6.65
N PRO A 342 22.02 22.14 7.41
CA PRO A 342 22.01 22.11 8.87
C PRO A 342 21.29 20.88 9.41
N LEU A 343 21.72 20.40 10.59
CA LEU A 343 21.32 19.11 11.16
C LEU A 343 19.80 18.88 11.17
N ASP A 344 19.02 19.87 11.60
CA ASP A 344 17.57 19.74 11.73
C ASP A 344 16.87 19.65 10.36
N ALA A 345 17.26 20.51 9.42
CA ALA A 345 16.75 20.49 8.05
C ALA A 345 17.12 19.17 7.34
N ARG A 346 18.34 18.70 7.56
CA ARG A 346 18.83 17.43 7.04
C ARG A 346 18.04 16.24 7.59
N LYS A 347 17.82 16.16 8.91
CA LYS A 347 17.00 15.11 9.55
C LYS A 347 15.59 15.06 8.98
N LYS A 348 14.97 16.24 8.80
CA LYS A 348 13.64 16.36 8.21
C LYS A 348 13.61 15.82 6.77
N LEU A 349 14.48 16.32 5.89
CA LEU A 349 14.46 15.92 4.48
C LEU A 349 14.88 14.46 4.27
N VAL A 350 15.79 13.91 5.07
CA VAL A 350 16.13 12.48 5.05
C VAL A 350 14.90 11.64 5.40
N THR A 351 14.16 12.04 6.43
CA THR A 351 12.92 11.36 6.85
C THR A 351 11.87 11.41 5.74
N GLU A 352 11.62 12.58 5.17
CA GLU A 352 10.66 12.74 4.06
C GLU A 352 11.09 11.94 2.82
N SER A 353 12.38 11.94 2.46
CA SER A 353 12.92 11.17 1.32
C SER A 353 12.70 9.66 1.46
N LEU A 354 12.74 9.15 2.69
CA LEU A 354 12.52 7.73 2.97
C LEU A 354 11.04 7.39 3.12
N ASP A 355 10.16 8.36 3.36
CA ASP A 355 8.73 8.16 3.42
C ASP A 355 8.11 8.16 2.01
N LYS A 356 7.53 7.02 1.61
CA LYS A 356 6.84 6.84 0.32
C LYS A 356 5.65 7.78 0.13
N SER A 357 5.07 8.27 1.22
CA SER A 357 3.87 9.13 1.20
C SER A 357 4.16 10.56 0.75
N THR A 358 5.43 10.97 0.76
CA THR A 358 5.83 12.32 0.40
C THR A 358 6.22 12.40 -1.08
N ASN A 359 6.09 13.59 -1.66
CA ASN A 359 6.59 13.88 -3.00
C ASN A 359 8.10 13.64 -3.11
N LEU A 360 8.88 13.98 -2.07
CA LEU A 360 10.32 13.72 -2.03
C LEU A 360 10.63 12.21 -2.04
N GLY A 361 9.85 11.42 -1.32
CA GLY A 361 9.96 9.97 -1.36
C GLY A 361 9.53 9.36 -2.70
N ALA A 362 8.48 9.88 -3.32
CA ALA A 362 8.07 9.49 -4.67
C ALA A 362 9.16 9.82 -5.70
N PHE A 363 9.76 11.02 -5.60
CA PHE A 363 10.88 11.48 -6.42
C PHE A 363 12.03 10.47 -6.41
N PHE A 364 12.52 10.08 -5.24
CA PHE A 364 13.61 9.10 -5.13
C PHE A 364 13.25 7.70 -5.67
N ARG A 365 11.96 7.39 -5.82
CA ARG A 365 11.43 6.11 -6.32
C ARG A 365 11.01 6.13 -7.79
N VAL A 366 11.22 7.23 -8.51
CA VAL A 366 11.15 7.24 -9.97
C VAL A 366 12.29 6.42 -10.57
N GLN A 367 11.97 5.45 -11.43
CA GLN A 367 12.98 4.65 -12.11
C GLN A 367 13.67 5.46 -13.23
N ARG A 368 15.00 5.42 -13.27
CA ARG A 368 15.85 6.00 -14.35
C ARG A 368 16.49 4.86 -15.13
N GLY A 369 16.17 4.77 -16.43
CA GLY A 369 16.66 3.69 -17.30
C GLY A 369 16.25 2.29 -16.81
N ILE A 370 17.19 1.35 -16.83
CA ILE A 370 16.96 -0.06 -16.47
C ILE A 370 17.00 -0.35 -14.96
N PHE A 371 17.46 0.60 -14.13
CA PHE A 371 17.68 0.37 -12.70
C PHE A 371 16.42 0.62 -11.86
N LYS A 372 15.89 -0.42 -11.21
CA LYS A 372 14.76 -0.27 -10.27
C LYS A 372 15.21 0.36 -8.94
N PRO A 373 14.59 1.45 -8.45
CA PRO A 373 14.92 2.06 -7.17
C PRO A 373 14.62 1.07 -6.03
N ARG A 374 15.54 0.97 -5.05
CA ARG A 374 15.41 0.15 -3.84
C ARG A 374 16.23 0.77 -2.72
N LEU A 375 15.83 0.59 -1.46
CA LEU A 375 16.61 1.03 -0.29
C LEU A 375 18.03 0.44 -0.23
N SER A 376 18.26 -0.70 -0.87
CA SER A 376 19.56 -1.37 -0.85
C SER A 376 20.56 -0.88 -1.92
N ARG A 377 20.18 0.06 -2.80
CA ARG A 377 21.07 0.56 -3.88
C ARG A 377 20.76 1.99 -4.34
N GLY A 378 21.77 2.65 -4.91
CA GLY A 378 21.64 3.99 -5.52
C GLY A 378 21.32 5.09 -4.51
N THR A 379 20.68 6.16 -4.95
CA THR A 379 20.42 7.35 -4.12
C THR A 379 19.57 7.08 -2.89
N LEU A 380 18.63 6.12 -2.93
CA LEU A 380 17.87 5.70 -1.74
C LEU A 380 18.75 5.04 -0.67
N GLN A 381 19.77 4.28 -1.08
CA GLN A 381 20.72 3.69 -0.14
C GLN A 381 21.59 4.75 0.50
N GLU A 382 21.98 5.78 -0.25
CA GLU A 382 22.73 6.90 0.29
C GLU A 382 21.93 7.66 1.34
N ILE A 383 20.68 8.01 1.05
CA ILE A 383 19.79 8.64 2.04
C ILE A 383 19.61 7.75 3.28
N GLU A 384 19.48 6.42 3.11
CA GLU A 384 19.39 5.49 4.22
C GLU A 384 20.68 5.43 5.07
N ARG A 385 21.86 5.58 4.44
CA ARG A 385 23.13 5.72 5.18
C ARG A 385 23.17 7.02 5.97
N GLU A 386 22.73 8.13 5.36
CA GLU A 386 22.62 9.42 6.05
C GLU A 386 21.70 9.32 7.27
N ARG A 387 20.55 8.64 7.17
CA ARG A 387 19.66 8.40 8.33
C ARG A 387 20.41 7.72 9.48
N LYS A 388 21.24 6.72 9.19
CA LYS A 388 22.01 5.99 10.21
C LYS A 388 23.11 6.82 10.85
N LEU A 389 23.66 7.81 10.14
CA LEU A 389 24.63 8.76 10.70
C LEU A 389 23.98 9.82 11.60
N LEU A 390 22.65 9.98 11.51
CA LEU A 390 21.86 10.97 12.25
C LEU A 390 21.14 10.40 13.48
N ALA A 391 21.08 9.07 13.59
CA ALA A 391 20.52 8.33 14.71
C ALA A 391 21.61 8.09 15.77
#